data_AF-A0A2D4L4P0-F1
#
_entry.id   AF-A0A2D4L4P0-F1
#
_cell.length_a   1.000
_cell.length_b   1.000
_cell.length_c   1.000
_cell.angle_alpha   90.00
_cell.angle_beta   90.00
_cell.angle_gamma   90.00
#
_symmetry.space_group_name_H-M   'P 1'
#
loop_
_entity.id
_entity.type
_entity.pdbx_description
1 polymer ?
#
loop_
_entity_poly.entity_id
_entity_poly.type
_entity_poly.pdbx_seq_one_letter_code
_entity_poly.pdbx_strand_id
1 'polypeptide(L)'
;VHINNWLQTTFAAKHNNKAKTLDVVVPDRIGVYCDFDGGQLSFYNATSKQLLYTFKTKFTQPLLPGFMVWCGGLTLRTGLQVPTAVKTMQKSENGLSGSTGSLTNVVQ
;
A
#
# COMPACT_ATOMS: atom_id res chain seq x y z
N VAL A 1 24.73 20.37 -4.36
CA VAL A 1 25.00 19.10 -3.63
C VAL A 1 24.83 17.97 -4.63
N HIS A 2 25.93 17.31 -5.03
CA HIS A 2 25.87 16.15 -5.91
C HIS A 2 25.56 14.94 -5.02
N ILE A 3 24.33 14.43 -5.10
CA ILE A 3 23.95 13.24 -4.33
C ILE A 3 24.45 12.04 -5.13
N ASN A 4 25.38 11.28 -4.57
CA ASN A 4 25.92 10.08 -5.20
C ASN A 4 24.79 9.06 -5.41
N ASN A 5 24.59 8.64 -6.66
CA ASN A 5 23.46 7.84 -7.12
C ASN A 5 23.44 6.39 -6.57
N TRP A 6 24.40 6.01 -5.73
CA TRP A 6 24.54 4.67 -5.13
C TRP A 6 23.68 4.45 -3.87
N LEU A 7 23.13 5.54 -3.31
CA LEU A 7 22.24 5.52 -2.14
C LEU A 7 20.83 5.96 -2.52
N GLN A 8 20.36 5.69 -3.75
CA GLN A 8 18.94 5.89 -4.03
C GLN A 8 18.14 5.06 -3.03
N THR A 9 17.51 5.75 -2.07
CA THR A 9 16.52 5.16 -1.19
C THR A 9 15.33 4.80 -2.06
N THR A 10 15.34 3.61 -2.64
CA THR A 10 14.22 3.13 -3.45
C THR A 10 13.07 2.81 -2.51
N PHE A 11 12.01 3.61 -2.56
CA PHE A 11 10.76 3.28 -1.90
C PHE A 11 9.94 2.40 -2.84
N ALA A 12 9.61 1.18 -2.42
CA ALA A 12 9.01 0.19 -3.31
C ALA A 12 7.95 -0.67 -2.61
N ALA A 13 6.92 -1.01 -3.37
CA ALA A 13 5.97 -2.06 -3.01
C ALA A 13 6.46 -3.40 -3.56
N LYS A 14 6.53 -4.44 -2.72
CA LYS A 14 7.06 -5.77 -3.10
C LYS A 14 6.09 -6.89 -2.74
N HIS A 15 5.87 -7.81 -3.68
CA HIS A 15 5.10 -9.04 -3.48
C HIS A 15 5.48 -10.09 -4.53
N ASN A 16 5.55 -11.37 -4.14
CA ASN A 16 5.83 -12.50 -5.03
C ASN A 16 7.08 -12.29 -5.93
N ASN A 17 8.20 -11.89 -5.30
CA ASN A 17 9.46 -11.56 -5.95
C ASN A 17 9.39 -10.44 -7.01
N LYS A 18 8.28 -9.69 -7.09
CA LYS A 18 8.13 -8.50 -7.91
C LYS A 18 8.23 -7.25 -7.04
N ALA A 19 8.85 -6.21 -7.59
CA ALA A 19 8.98 -4.91 -6.95
C ALA A 19 8.48 -3.81 -7.89
N LYS A 20 7.73 -2.84 -7.34
CA LYS A 20 7.34 -1.62 -8.03
C LYS A 20 7.92 -0.43 -7.27
N THR A 21 8.80 0.31 -7.92
CA THR A 21 9.28 1.61 -7.41
C THR A 21 8.10 2.58 -7.34
N LEU A 22 7.99 3.28 -6.21
CA LEU A 22 6.95 4.27 -5.97
C LEU A 22 7.59 5.66 -6.10
N ASP A 23 7.10 6.45 -7.04
CA ASP A 23 7.53 7.83 -7.25
C ASP A 23 6.75 8.76 -6.31
N VAL A 24 7.05 8.63 -5.01
CA VAL A 24 6.43 9.40 -3.93
C VAL A 24 7.49 9.80 -2.92
N VAL A 25 7.24 10.89 -2.19
CA VAL A 25 8.09 11.27 -1.07
C VAL A 25 8.01 10.19 0.01
N VAL A 26 9.17 9.71 0.48
CA VAL A 26 9.25 8.70 1.54
C VAL A 26 8.59 9.25 2.81
N PRO A 27 7.56 8.58 3.34
CA PRO A 27 6.85 9.06 4.52
C PRO A 27 7.59 8.68 5.81
N ASP A 28 7.58 9.58 6.81
CA ASP A 28 8.08 9.27 8.16
C ASP A 28 7.20 8.25 8.91
N ARG A 29 5.91 8.18 8.53
CA ARG A 29 4.91 7.31 9.16
C ARG A 29 4.02 6.67 8.11
N ILE A 30 3.90 5.35 8.18
CA ILE A 30 3.07 4.56 7.27
C ILE A 30 1.80 4.11 7.99
N GLY A 31 0.65 4.43 7.41
CA GLY A 31 -0.65 3.85 7.81
C GLY A 31 -0.91 2.60 6.98
N VAL A 32 -1.40 1.55 7.63
CA VAL A 32 -1.78 0.28 6.97
C VAL A 32 -3.26 0.03 7.22
N TYR A 33 -4.00 -0.19 6.14
CA TYR A 33 -5.40 -0.57 6.17
C TYR A 33 -5.58 -1.92 5.48
N CYS A 34 -6.33 -2.81 6.11
CA CYS A 34 -6.66 -4.11 5.56
C CYS A 34 -8.18 -4.27 5.54
N ASP A 35 -8.70 -4.55 4.35
CA ASP A 35 -10.02 -5.10 4.12
C ASP A 35 -9.83 -6.56 3.70
N PHE A 36 -9.97 -7.46 4.67
CA PHE A 36 -9.69 -8.88 4.47
C PHE A 36 -10.69 -9.51 3.50
N ASP A 37 -11.98 -9.26 3.72
CA ASP A 37 -13.06 -9.82 2.92
C ASP A 37 -13.11 -9.21 1.52
N GLY A 38 -12.84 -7.91 1.40
CA GLY A 38 -12.72 -7.20 0.12
C GLY A 38 -11.40 -7.43 -0.61
N GLY A 39 -10.45 -8.15 -0.01
CA GLY A 39 -9.18 -8.52 -0.63
C GLY A 39 -8.25 -7.34 -0.91
N GLN A 40 -8.24 -6.35 -0.03
CA GLN A 40 -7.48 -5.11 -0.19
C GLN A 40 -6.51 -4.90 0.99
N LEU A 41 -5.25 -4.58 0.67
CA LEU A 41 -4.26 -4.11 1.63
C LEU A 41 -3.65 -2.81 1.11
N SER A 42 -3.95 -1.71 1.79
CA SER A 42 -3.60 -0.35 1.38
C SER A 42 -2.63 0.32 2.36
N PHE A 43 -1.64 1.00 1.81
CA PHE A 43 -0.60 1.71 2.52
C PHE A 43 -0.74 3.21 2.27
N TYR A 44 -0.62 4.02 3.31
CA TYR A 44 -0.81 5.46 3.27
C TYR A 44 0.36 6.19 3.92
N ASN A 45 0.63 7.41 3.47
CA ASN A 45 1.36 8.38 4.28
C ASN A 45 0.42 8.78 5.43
N ALA A 46 0.77 8.43 6.66
CA ALA A 46 -0.11 8.65 7.81
C ALA A 46 -0.29 10.14 8.17
N THR A 47 0.63 11.01 7.72
CA THR A 47 0.56 12.45 7.96
C THR A 47 -0.28 13.15 6.89
N SER A 48 0.04 12.96 5.61
CA SER A 48 -0.67 13.62 4.50
C SER A 48 -1.96 12.91 4.10
N LYS A 49 -2.19 11.69 4.58
CA LYS A 49 -3.31 10.81 4.20
C LYS A 49 -3.30 10.37 2.72
N GLN A 50 -2.20 10.61 2.01
CA GLN A 50 -2.01 10.18 0.64
C GLN A 50 -1.92 8.65 0.56
N LEU A 51 -2.65 8.04 -0.39
CA LEU A 51 -2.48 6.63 -0.72
C LEU A 51 -1.12 6.43 -1.41
N LEU A 52 -0.32 5.50 -0.88
CA LEU A 52 1.00 5.14 -1.43
C LEU A 52 0.86 3.97 -2.38
N TYR A 53 0.19 2.91 -1.95
CA TYR A 53 0.00 1.71 -2.75
C TYR A 53 -1.12 0.82 -2.21
N THR A 54 -1.76 0.07 -3.10
CA THR A 54 -2.77 -0.94 -2.76
C THR A 54 -2.42 -2.27 -3.41
N PHE A 55 -2.31 -3.33 -2.60
CA PHE A 55 -2.34 -4.70 -3.07
C PHE A 55 -3.79 -5.18 -3.12
N LYS A 56 -4.18 -5.82 -4.23
CA LYS A 56 -5.47 -6.48 -4.40
C LYS A 56 -5.22 -7.99 -4.52
N THR A 57 -5.74 -8.78 -3.60
CA THR A 57 -5.63 -10.24 -3.61
C THR A 57 -6.68 -10.87 -2.69
N LYS A 58 -7.11 -12.09 -3.00
CA LYS A 58 -7.98 -12.87 -2.10
C LYS A 58 -7.14 -13.49 -1.01
N PHE A 59 -7.28 -13.01 0.22
CA PHE A 59 -6.61 -13.61 1.37
C PHE A 59 -7.27 -14.93 1.73
N THR A 60 -6.46 -15.98 1.92
CA THR A 60 -6.94 -17.33 2.28
C THR A 60 -6.64 -17.70 3.73
N GLN A 61 -5.81 -16.90 4.41
CA GLN A 61 -5.40 -17.09 5.80
C GLN A 61 -5.24 -15.72 6.48
N PRO A 62 -5.37 -15.64 7.81
CA PRO A 62 -5.16 -14.39 8.55
C PRO A 62 -3.82 -13.74 8.23
N LEU A 63 -3.83 -12.42 8.09
CA LEU A 63 -2.62 -11.64 7.83
C LEU A 63 -1.94 -11.27 9.16
N LEU A 64 -0.65 -11.51 9.23
CA LEU A 64 0.20 -11.09 10.35
C LEU A 64 1.12 -9.95 9.91
N PRO A 65 1.20 -8.84 10.68
CA PRO A 65 2.18 -7.79 10.41
C PRO A 65 3.61 -8.33 10.55
N GLY A 66 4.44 -8.08 9.53
CA GLY A 66 5.87 -8.40 9.54
C GLY A 66 6.72 -7.16 9.29
N PHE A 67 7.82 -7.04 10.04
CA PHE A 67 8.73 -5.90 9.96
C PHE A 67 10.17 -6.38 9.88
N MET A 68 10.97 -5.74 9.03
CA MET A 68 12.41 -5.97 8.93
C MET A 68 13.10 -4.61 9.04
N VAL A 69 14.02 -4.46 10.00
CA VAL A 69 14.78 -3.25 10.23
C VAL A 69 16.25 -3.57 10.03
N TRP A 70 16.88 -2.88 9.08
CA TRP A 70 18.31 -3.03 8.82
C TRP A 70 19.15 -2.24 9.81
N CYS A 71 18.78 -0.99 10.08
CA CYS A 71 19.42 -0.11 11.04
C CYS A 71 18.38 0.79 11.73
N GLY A 72 18.59 1.10 13.02
CA GLY A 72 17.68 1.92 13.83
C GLY A 72 16.58 1.13 14.53
N GLY A 73 15.42 1.74 14.71
CA GLY A 73 14.26 1.16 15.40
C GLY A 73 12.94 1.57 14.78
N LEU A 74 11.88 0.82 15.08
CA LEU A 74 10.52 1.10 14.64
C LEU A 74 9.60 1.24 15.85
N THR A 75 8.62 2.14 15.79
CA THR A 75 7.56 2.26 16.80
C THR A 75 6.24 1.83 16.18
N LEU A 76 5.59 0.83 16.77
CA LEU A 76 4.29 0.35 16.33
C LEU A 76 3.17 1.00 17.15
N ARG A 77 2.12 1.48 16.47
CA ARG A 77 0.91 2.00 17.11
C ARG A 77 -0.29 1.20 16.60
N THR A 78 -0.87 0.38 17.47
CA THR A 78 -2.07 -0.43 17.18
C THR A 78 -3.31 0.17 17.87
N GLY A 79 -4.49 -0.41 17.64
CA GLY A 79 -5.75 0.04 18.25
C GLY A 79 -6.29 1.37 17.71
N LEU A 80 -5.78 1.83 16.56
CA LEU A 80 -6.28 3.04 15.90
C LEU A 80 -7.66 2.76 15.29
N GLN A 81 -8.62 3.66 15.51
CA GLN A 81 -9.88 3.62 14.78
C GLN A 81 -9.63 3.92 13.30
N VAL A 82 -10.28 3.17 12.41
CA VAL A 82 -10.21 3.42 10.96
C VAL A 82 -10.79 4.81 10.69
N PRO A 83 -9.99 5.77 10.17
CA PRO A 83 -10.49 7.12 9.91
C PRO A 83 -11.64 7.10 8.90
N THR A 84 -12.71 7.84 9.17
CA THR A 84 -13.90 7.90 8.31
C THR A 84 -13.57 8.25 6.86
N ALA A 85 -12.52 9.05 6.63
CA ALA A 85 -12.03 9.40 5.30
C ALA A 85 -11.64 8.17 4.44
N VAL A 86 -11.08 7.12 5.04
CA VAL A 86 -10.75 5.87 4.34
C VAL A 86 -12.03 5.18 3.87
N LYS A 87 -13.08 5.17 4.70
CA LYS A 87 -14.39 4.60 4.35
C LYS A 87 -15.08 5.39 3.24
N THR A 88 -14.99 6.72 3.27
CA THR A 88 -15.63 7.58 2.27
C THR A 88 -14.97 7.47 0.90
N MET A 89 -13.64 7.28 0.82
CA MET A 89 -12.94 7.10 -0.45
C MET A 89 -13.32 5.79 -1.16
N GLN A 90 -13.62 4.73 -0.42
CA GLN A 90 -14.13 3.48 -1.02
C GLN A 90 -15.56 3.65 -1.59
N LYS A 91 -16.39 4.49 -0.99
CA LYS A 91 -17.78 4.72 -1.45
C LYS A 91 -17.85 5.42 -2.81
N SER A 92 -16.80 6.15 -3.21
CA SER A 92 -16.76 6.84 -4.51
C SER A 92 -16.55 5.89 -5.71
N GLU A 93 -16.02 4.69 -5.52
CA GLU A 93 -15.78 3.72 -6.60
C GLU A 93 -16.96 2.77 -6.84
N ASN A 94 -17.91 2.68 -5.91
CA ASN A 94 -19.07 1.76 -6.00
C ASN A 94 -20.30 2.37 -6.70
N GLY A 95 -20.15 3.55 -7.34
CA GLY A 95 -21.25 4.33 -7.90
C GLY A 95 -21.54 4.16 -9.39
N LEU A 96 -20.80 3.34 -10.13
CA LEU A 96 -21.05 3.11 -11.57
C LEU A 96 -20.93 1.64 -11.94
N SER A 97 -22.05 1.09 -12.39
CA SER A 97 -22.19 -0.24 -12.98
C SER A 97 -21.41 -0.38 -14.29
N GLY A 98 -20.72 -1.51 -14.46
CA GLY A 98 -20.45 -2.12 -15.78
C GLY A 98 -18.98 -2.22 -16.20
N SER A 99 -18.35 -3.37 -15.96
CA SER A 99 -17.75 -4.24 -17.00
C SER A 99 -16.79 -5.26 -16.38
N THR A 100 -16.99 -6.53 -16.73
CA THR A 100 -16.05 -7.63 -16.51
C THR A 100 -14.86 -7.44 -17.46
N GLY A 101 -13.73 -6.97 -16.93
CA GLY A 101 -12.46 -6.88 -17.66
C GLY A 101 -11.39 -7.71 -16.97
N SER A 102 -11.32 -9.00 -17.33
CA SER A 102 -10.16 -9.85 -17.06
C SER A 102 -8.95 -9.30 -17.81
N LEU A 103 -7.83 -9.05 -17.13
CA LEU A 103 -6.57 -8.74 -17.80
C LEU A 103 -5.93 -10.04 -18.31
N THR A 104 -6.36 -10.50 -19.48
CA THR A 104 -5.54 -11.41 -20.30
C THR A 104 -4.63 -10.56 -21.17
N ASN A 105 -3.31 -10.78 -21.06
CA ASN A 105 -2.31 -10.22 -21.97
C ASN A 105 -2.60 -10.70 -23.40
N VAL A 106 -2.71 -9.76 -24.34
CA VAL A 106 -2.48 -10.03 -25.77
C VAL A 106 -1.25 -9.22 -26.18
N VAL A 107 -0.30 -9.95 -26.74
CA VAL A 107 0.96 -9.47 -27.31
C VAL A 107 0.65 -8.65 -28.57
N GLN A 108 1.35 -7.54 -28.74
CA GLN A 108 1.76 -7.05 -30.05
C GLN A 108 3.23 -6.69 -30.00
#